data_AF-A0A933JKI7-F1
#
_entry.id   AF-A0A933JKI7-F1
#
_cell.length_a   1.000
_cell.length_b   1.000
_cell.length_c   1.000
_cell.angle_alpha   90.00
_cell.angle_beta   90.00
_cell.angle_gamma   90.00
#
_symmetry.space_group_name_H-M   'P 1'
#
loop_
_entity.id
_entity.type
_entity.pdbx_description
1 polymer ?
#
loop_
_entity_poly.entity_id
_entity_poly.type
_entity_poly.pdbx_seq_one_letter_code
_entity_poly.pdbx_strand_id
1 'polypeptide(L)'
;MKIDLVPNEDEPPSGGSRPSPSALRPPASIEAFQHKNLDDDEFWRRIPQYRDVDRDTFLDWRWQGKNCVTNVKDLRATLQDLVPEAFYRDVELGLARAPMTVRLTPYVVSRVDWQNRDRDPVRRQFLTIASQLRPEHPMTHFDSLHEQEHSPVPGLVHRYADKALFLTLDTCPVYCRFCTRSYSVGLDTQKVEKLSMGLNRLRWERAFEYIRSRPEIEDVVISGGDTFQLKPDQIKLIGDTLLDIPHVRRMRFATKGLAVLPMKILTHHEWVDALAAVHRRARKAHKEVCIHTHFAHPNEITGVTRDAMNRLFEEGITVRNQAVIMRGVNDDADTLKLLVKRLSYVNIHPYYLYQHDFVPGVEDLRTSLSTTLDLERRVRGATAGFNTPTFVVDVPGGGGKRDAHSFEHYDRTTGVSVFRSPNVDADALYLYFDPLHLLPAEGRARWSDPAEHGAIVEEAIAVVSPPKKQLTSYETAAMTPTVFDRVVGHA
;
A
#
# COMPACT_ATOMS: atom_id res chain seq x y z
N MET A 1 71.19 -13.99 11.68
CA MET A 1 70.98 -15.25 10.95
C MET A 1 70.02 -14.94 9.81
N LYS A 2 70.54 -14.76 8.60
CA LYS A 2 69.74 -14.56 7.38
C LYS A 2 69.12 -15.92 7.03
N ILE A 3 67.82 -15.96 6.78
CA ILE A 3 67.17 -17.12 6.17
C ILE A 3 66.51 -16.58 4.90
N ASP A 4 66.89 -17.21 3.80
CA ASP A 4 66.65 -16.83 2.42
C ASP A 4 65.17 -16.90 2.04
N LEU A 5 64.72 -15.90 1.29
CA LEU A 5 63.44 -15.89 0.60
C LEU A 5 63.58 -16.75 -0.67
N VAL A 6 62.85 -17.87 -0.72
CA VAL A 6 62.65 -18.63 -1.95
C VAL A 6 61.72 -17.83 -2.87
N PRO A 7 62.05 -17.58 -4.14
CA PRO A 7 61.12 -16.96 -5.08
C PRO A 7 59.99 -17.94 -5.37
N ASN A 8 58.74 -17.53 -5.13
CA ASN A 8 57.57 -18.29 -5.55
C ASN A 8 57.38 -18.06 -7.05
N GLU A 9 57.91 -18.96 -7.87
CA GLU A 9 57.52 -19.10 -9.27
C GLU A 9 56.11 -19.68 -9.32
N ASP A 10 55.09 -18.82 -9.40
CA ASP A 10 53.76 -19.20 -9.88
C ASP A 10 53.21 -18.03 -10.70
N GLU A 11 53.59 -17.98 -11.97
CA GLU A 11 52.79 -17.27 -12.98
C GLU A 11 51.34 -17.79 -12.93
N PRO A 12 50.32 -16.92 -13.01
CA PRO A 12 48.94 -17.37 -13.09
C PRO A 12 48.77 -18.23 -14.34
N PRO A 13 48.22 -19.46 -14.24
CA PRO A 13 48.07 -20.30 -15.41
C PRO A 13 47.17 -19.60 -16.42
N SER A 14 47.68 -19.50 -17.64
CA SER A 14 47.00 -18.98 -18.82
C SER A 14 45.62 -19.63 -18.99
N GLY A 15 44.55 -18.82 -18.87
CA GLY A 15 43.40 -18.81 -19.78
C GLY A 15 42.60 -20.09 -20.05
N GLY A 16 42.68 -21.14 -19.23
CA GLY A 16 41.80 -22.31 -19.34
C GLY A 16 40.48 -22.07 -18.59
N SER A 17 39.37 -21.85 -19.30
CA SER A 17 38.05 -21.84 -18.67
C SER A 17 37.81 -23.18 -17.99
N ARG A 18 37.73 -23.20 -16.65
CA ARG A 18 37.33 -24.42 -15.93
C ARG A 18 35.98 -24.85 -16.48
N PRO A 19 35.83 -26.10 -16.97
CA PRO A 19 34.54 -26.57 -17.45
C PRO A 19 33.52 -26.43 -16.31
N SER A 20 32.39 -25.79 -16.62
CA SER A 20 31.28 -25.69 -15.67
C SER A 20 30.93 -27.10 -15.19
N PRO A 21 30.75 -27.32 -13.88
CA PRO A 21 30.34 -28.62 -13.38
C PRO A 21 29.08 -29.09 -14.12
N SER A 22 29.03 -30.39 -14.44
CA SER A 22 27.84 -31.01 -15.02
C SER A 22 26.68 -30.82 -14.05
N ALA A 23 25.76 -29.94 -14.40
CA ALA A 23 24.60 -29.60 -13.58
C ALA A 23 23.33 -29.96 -14.34
N LEU A 24 22.37 -30.55 -13.64
CA LEU A 24 21.06 -30.90 -14.20
C LEU A 24 20.25 -29.67 -14.65
N ARG A 25 20.59 -28.47 -14.14
CA ARG A 25 20.03 -27.20 -14.59
C ARG A 25 21.13 -26.32 -15.17
N PRO A 26 20.95 -25.80 -16.40
CA PRO A 26 21.88 -24.83 -16.96
C PRO A 26 21.85 -23.53 -16.13
N PRO A 27 22.94 -22.73 -16.17
CA PRO A 27 22.93 -21.38 -15.64
C PRO A 27 21.79 -20.56 -16.27
N ALA A 28 21.22 -19.64 -15.48
CA ALA A 28 20.20 -18.72 -15.99
C ALA A 28 20.82 -17.74 -17.01
N SER A 29 20.01 -17.31 -17.99
CA SER A 29 20.42 -16.27 -18.94
C SER A 29 20.55 -14.90 -18.27
N ILE A 30 21.18 -13.94 -18.96
CA ILE A 30 21.38 -12.58 -18.42
C ILE A 30 20.04 -11.89 -18.15
N GLU A 31 19.03 -12.13 -18.99
CA GLU A 31 17.69 -11.56 -18.87
C GLU A 31 16.99 -11.97 -17.55
N ALA A 32 17.31 -13.14 -17.00
CA ALA A 32 16.78 -13.58 -15.70
C ALA A 32 17.20 -12.67 -14.53
N PHE A 33 18.24 -11.85 -14.72
CA PHE A 33 18.78 -10.92 -13.73
C PHE A 33 18.27 -9.48 -13.88
N GLN A 34 17.21 -9.23 -14.67
CA GLN A 34 16.60 -7.90 -14.84
C GLN A 34 16.27 -7.17 -13.52
N HIS A 35 15.99 -7.91 -12.44
CA HIS A 35 15.75 -7.36 -11.11
C HIS A 35 16.96 -6.61 -10.52
N LYS A 36 18.18 -6.88 -11.00
CA LYS A 36 19.40 -6.18 -10.56
C LYS A 36 19.63 -4.87 -11.32
N ASN A 37 18.99 -4.70 -12.47
CA ASN A 37 19.14 -3.53 -13.32
C ASN A 37 18.26 -2.42 -12.74
N LEU A 38 18.88 -1.56 -11.93
CA LEU A 38 18.26 -0.38 -11.34
C LEU A 38 18.73 0.85 -12.09
N ASP A 39 17.84 1.81 -12.27
CA ASP A 39 18.13 3.08 -12.93
C ASP A 39 18.96 3.97 -11.99
N ASP A 40 20.24 4.16 -12.33
CA ASP A 40 21.22 5.00 -11.61
C ASP A 40 21.47 6.35 -12.32
N ASP A 41 20.85 6.56 -13.49
CA ASP A 41 21.08 7.70 -14.36
C ASP A 41 20.46 9.00 -13.83
N GLU A 42 20.83 10.13 -14.43
CA GLU A 42 20.20 11.44 -14.18
C GLU A 42 18.86 11.57 -14.92
N PHE A 43 17.97 10.61 -14.69
CA PHE A 43 16.71 10.44 -15.44
C PHE A 43 15.79 11.68 -15.41
N TRP A 44 15.99 12.60 -14.46
CA TRP A 44 15.22 13.84 -14.38
C TRP A 44 15.56 14.84 -15.48
N ARG A 45 16.74 14.75 -16.10
CA ARG A 45 17.15 15.69 -17.14
C ARG A 45 16.28 15.62 -18.40
N ARG A 46 15.50 14.54 -18.56
CA ARG A 46 14.49 14.41 -19.62
C ARG A 46 13.29 15.33 -19.43
N ILE A 47 13.06 15.82 -18.22
CA ILE A 47 11.97 16.75 -17.89
C ILE A 47 12.45 18.17 -18.19
N PRO A 48 11.75 18.96 -19.02
CA PRO A 48 12.19 20.29 -19.42
C PRO A 48 12.58 21.20 -18.24
N GLN A 49 11.76 21.25 -17.19
CA GLN A 49 12.01 22.08 -16.01
C GLN A 49 13.21 21.63 -15.15
N TYR A 50 13.68 20.38 -15.30
CA TYR A 50 14.75 19.82 -14.47
C TYR A 50 16.02 19.53 -15.28
N ARG A 51 16.06 19.86 -16.58
CA ARG A 51 17.16 19.55 -17.50
C ARG A 51 18.54 19.97 -16.99
N ASP A 52 18.61 21.17 -16.42
CA ASP A 52 19.86 21.79 -15.98
C ASP A 52 20.10 21.67 -14.47
N VAL A 53 19.22 20.95 -13.75
CA VAL A 53 19.38 20.71 -12.31
C VAL A 53 20.46 19.64 -12.09
N ASP A 54 21.50 19.97 -11.34
CA ASP A 54 22.56 19.02 -10.97
C ASP A 54 22.07 17.94 -9.99
N ARG A 55 22.86 16.87 -9.86
CA ARG A 55 22.51 15.71 -9.02
C ARG A 55 22.33 16.05 -7.56
N ASP A 56 23.21 16.88 -6.99
CA ASP A 56 23.17 17.19 -5.56
C ASP A 56 21.93 18.00 -5.22
N THR A 57 21.60 18.98 -6.07
CA THR A 57 20.36 19.75 -5.97
C THR A 57 19.13 18.85 -6.15
N PHE A 58 19.11 17.97 -7.17
CA PHE A 58 17.97 17.09 -7.40
C PHE A 58 17.77 16.09 -6.24
N LEU A 59 18.85 15.58 -5.64
CA LEU A 59 18.79 14.64 -4.52
C LEU A 59 18.64 15.32 -3.14
N ASP A 60 18.51 16.65 -3.07
CA ASP A 60 18.06 17.33 -1.85
C ASP A 60 16.55 17.19 -1.66
N TRP A 61 16.16 16.55 -0.56
CA TRP A 61 14.75 16.38 -0.20
C TRP A 61 14.01 17.71 0.02
N ARG A 62 14.71 18.78 0.43
CA ARG A 62 14.10 20.11 0.60
C ARG A 62 13.78 20.72 -0.76
N TRP A 63 14.70 20.61 -1.72
CA TRP A 63 14.47 21.04 -3.09
C TRP A 63 13.29 20.29 -3.71
N GLN A 64 13.23 18.96 -3.53
CA GLN A 64 12.10 18.14 -3.97
C GLN A 64 10.76 18.63 -3.38
N GLY A 65 10.73 18.93 -2.08
CA GLY A 65 9.52 19.42 -1.41
C GLY A 65 9.07 20.81 -1.87
N LYS A 66 10.01 21.71 -2.18
CA LYS A 66 9.73 23.07 -2.68
C LYS A 66 9.25 23.11 -4.13
N ASN A 67 9.65 22.13 -4.94
CA ASN A 67 9.37 22.08 -6.38
C ASN A 67 8.27 21.05 -6.71
N CYS A 68 7.39 20.74 -5.76
CA CYS A 68 6.27 19.85 -6.00
C CYS A 68 5.30 20.43 -7.03
N VAL A 69 4.81 19.56 -7.92
CA VAL A 69 3.65 19.84 -8.78
C VAL A 69 2.38 19.68 -7.95
N THR A 70 1.62 20.75 -7.74
CA THR A 70 0.41 20.76 -6.88
C THR A 70 -0.88 21.06 -7.62
N ASN A 71 -0.79 21.42 -8.90
CA ASN A 71 -1.93 21.74 -9.74
C ASN A 71 -1.54 21.60 -11.23
N VAL A 72 -2.51 21.79 -12.14
CA VAL A 72 -2.28 21.66 -13.59
C VAL A 72 -1.34 22.74 -14.15
N LYS A 73 -1.32 23.94 -13.57
CA LYS A 73 -0.41 25.03 -13.97
C LYS A 73 1.04 24.65 -13.67
N ASP A 74 1.30 24.10 -12.49
CA ASP A 74 2.63 23.60 -12.12
C ASP A 74 3.07 22.46 -13.05
N LEU A 75 2.15 21.52 -13.36
CA LEU A 75 2.42 20.40 -14.26
C LEU A 75 2.79 20.89 -15.66
N ARG A 76 2.04 21.87 -16.17
CA ARG A 76 2.27 22.53 -17.46
C ARG A 76 3.61 23.25 -17.51
N ALA A 77 3.97 24.00 -16.46
CA ALA A 77 5.27 24.64 -16.37
C ALA A 77 6.41 23.60 -16.34
N THR A 78 6.16 22.46 -15.70
CA THR A 78 7.16 21.39 -15.53
C THR A 78 7.43 20.62 -16.82
N LEU A 79 6.37 20.23 -17.53
CA LEU A 79 6.44 19.35 -18.70
C LEU A 79 6.48 20.11 -20.04
N GLN A 80 6.01 21.35 -20.09
CA GLN A 80 6.03 22.19 -21.29
C GLN A 80 5.42 21.47 -22.51
N ASP A 81 6.15 21.34 -23.60
CA ASP A 81 5.73 20.69 -24.85
C ASP A 81 5.96 19.17 -24.87
N LEU A 82 6.45 18.57 -23.77
CA LEU A 82 6.64 17.12 -23.65
C LEU A 82 5.33 16.34 -23.78
N VAL A 83 4.19 16.98 -23.49
CA VAL A 83 2.85 16.43 -23.66
C VAL A 83 1.95 17.46 -24.35
N PRO A 84 0.96 17.01 -25.15
CA PRO A 84 0.10 17.93 -25.90
C PRO A 84 -0.86 18.69 -24.98
N GLU A 85 -1.31 19.87 -25.43
CA GLU A 85 -2.32 20.68 -24.73
C GLU A 85 -3.58 19.92 -24.31
N ALA A 86 -4.01 18.98 -25.14
CA ALA A 86 -5.16 18.13 -24.85
C ALA A 86 -4.98 17.32 -23.55
N PHE A 87 -3.74 16.90 -23.24
CA PHE A 87 -3.46 16.16 -22.01
C PHE A 87 -3.60 17.03 -20.77
N TYR A 88 -3.10 18.27 -20.78
CA TYR A 88 -3.28 19.18 -19.64
C TYR A 88 -4.75 19.47 -19.35
N ARG A 89 -5.57 19.64 -20.41
CA ARG A 89 -7.02 19.79 -20.26
C ARG A 89 -7.67 18.54 -19.67
N ASP A 90 -7.24 17.36 -20.09
CA ASP A 90 -7.76 16.08 -19.57
C ASP A 90 -7.39 15.87 -18.09
N VAL A 91 -6.19 16.28 -17.68
CA VAL A 91 -5.78 16.30 -16.27
C VAL A 91 -6.63 17.28 -15.47
N GLU A 92 -6.83 18.50 -15.96
CA GLU A 92 -7.63 19.53 -15.28
C GLU A 92 -9.06 19.04 -15.00
N LEU A 93 -9.72 18.48 -16.02
CA LEU A 93 -11.04 17.87 -15.88
C LEU A 93 -11.03 16.66 -14.94
N GLY A 94 -9.96 15.88 -14.93
CA GLY A 94 -9.78 14.72 -14.05
C GLY A 94 -9.66 15.14 -12.59
N LEU A 95 -8.82 16.14 -12.30
CA LEU A 95 -8.60 16.65 -10.96
C LEU A 95 -9.84 17.33 -10.38
N ALA A 96 -10.66 18.00 -11.20
CA ALA A 96 -11.95 18.55 -10.77
C ALA A 96 -12.94 17.47 -10.26
N ARG A 97 -12.74 16.21 -10.68
CA ARG A 97 -13.58 15.06 -10.29
C ARG A 97 -12.90 14.13 -9.28
N ALA A 98 -11.64 14.38 -8.94
CA ALA A 98 -10.87 13.52 -8.06
C ALA A 98 -11.17 13.83 -6.59
N PRO A 99 -11.32 12.81 -5.73
CA PRO A 99 -11.44 13.02 -4.29
C PRO A 99 -10.09 13.35 -3.65
N MET A 100 -8.97 13.02 -4.30
CA MET A 100 -7.62 13.31 -3.79
C MET A 100 -7.02 14.52 -4.52
N THR A 101 -6.33 15.39 -3.77
CA THR A 101 -5.55 16.49 -4.36
C THR A 101 -4.29 15.97 -5.04
N VAL A 102 -3.75 16.71 -6.01
CA VAL A 102 -2.48 16.35 -6.63
C VAL A 102 -1.32 16.96 -5.86
N ARG A 103 -0.31 16.14 -5.57
CA ARG A 103 1.01 16.58 -5.14
C ARG A 103 2.02 15.55 -5.63
N LEU A 104 2.96 15.97 -6.49
CA LEU A 104 4.01 15.10 -7.01
C LEU A 104 5.38 15.74 -6.72
N THR A 105 6.34 14.95 -6.24
CA THR A 105 7.74 15.38 -6.17
C THR A 105 8.34 15.41 -7.58
N PRO A 106 9.33 16.28 -7.85
CA PRO A 106 10.13 16.22 -9.08
C PRO A 106 10.64 14.81 -9.39
N TYR A 107 11.01 14.03 -8.37
CA TYR A 107 11.38 12.62 -8.49
C TYR A 107 10.29 11.78 -9.14
N VAL A 108 9.06 11.81 -8.60
CA VAL A 108 7.94 11.04 -9.16
C VAL A 108 7.60 11.50 -10.58
N VAL A 109 7.54 12.81 -10.83
CA VAL A 109 7.31 13.36 -12.18
C VAL A 109 8.37 12.85 -13.15
N SER A 110 9.62 12.79 -12.70
CA SER A 110 10.75 12.33 -13.50
C SER A 110 10.77 10.82 -13.72
N ARG A 111 10.03 10.02 -12.95
CA ARG A 111 9.90 8.56 -13.17
C ARG A 111 8.87 8.19 -14.22
N VAL A 112 7.90 9.06 -14.49
CA VAL A 112 6.86 8.83 -15.51
C VAL A 112 7.48 8.84 -16.90
N ASP A 113 7.16 7.82 -17.70
CA ASP A 113 7.36 7.86 -19.15
C ASP A 113 6.28 8.74 -19.80
N TRP A 114 6.61 10.00 -20.04
CA TRP A 114 5.66 10.97 -20.60
C TRP A 114 5.31 10.73 -22.07
N GLN A 115 6.14 9.98 -22.81
CA GLN A 115 5.81 9.58 -24.18
C GLN A 115 4.69 8.52 -24.18
N ASN A 116 4.68 7.64 -23.18
CA ASN A 116 3.64 6.63 -22.95
C ASN A 116 2.71 6.97 -21.78
N ARG A 117 2.51 8.27 -21.48
CA ARG A 117 1.81 8.76 -20.28
C ARG A 117 0.46 8.09 -20.03
N ASP A 118 -0.30 7.77 -21.07
CA ASP A 118 -1.65 7.19 -20.93
C ASP A 118 -1.61 5.79 -20.31
N ARG A 119 -0.53 5.05 -20.53
CA ARG A 119 -0.32 3.69 -20.02
C ARG A 119 0.75 3.61 -18.93
N ASP A 120 1.49 4.68 -18.68
CA ASP A 120 2.56 4.68 -17.68
C ASP A 120 2.05 4.30 -16.27
N PRO A 121 2.64 3.28 -15.63
CA PRO A 121 2.16 2.73 -14.35
C PRO A 121 2.46 3.66 -13.17
N VAL A 122 3.45 4.56 -13.27
CA VAL A 122 3.75 5.52 -12.22
C VAL A 122 2.72 6.66 -12.27
N ARG A 123 2.44 7.22 -13.46
CA ARG A 123 1.42 8.28 -13.63
C ARG A 123 0.06 7.82 -13.12
N ARG A 124 -0.35 6.59 -13.48
CA ARG A 124 -1.63 5.99 -13.05
C ARG A 124 -1.85 6.02 -11.54
N GLN A 125 -0.79 5.94 -10.74
CA GLN A 125 -0.86 5.96 -9.29
C GLN A 125 -1.15 7.34 -8.68
N PHE A 126 -0.89 8.43 -9.41
CA PHE A 126 -0.91 9.77 -8.81
C PHE A 126 -1.72 10.81 -9.59
N LEU A 127 -1.78 10.73 -10.92
CA LEU A 127 -2.43 11.76 -11.74
C LEU A 127 -3.73 11.25 -12.37
N THR A 128 -4.85 11.76 -11.86
CA THR A 128 -6.18 11.50 -12.42
C THR A 128 -6.34 12.22 -13.76
N ILE A 129 -6.85 11.51 -14.77
CA ILE A 129 -7.21 12.10 -16.08
C ILE A 129 -8.66 11.73 -16.40
N ALA A 130 -9.43 12.69 -16.91
CA ALA A 130 -10.87 12.51 -17.08
C ALA A 130 -11.22 11.39 -18.08
N SER A 131 -10.43 11.24 -19.15
CA SER A 131 -10.63 10.22 -20.19
C SER A 131 -10.56 8.78 -19.68
N GLN A 132 -9.99 8.53 -18.49
CA GLN A 132 -9.85 7.20 -17.91
C GLN A 132 -10.84 6.93 -16.77
N LEU A 133 -11.53 7.95 -16.26
CA LEU A 133 -12.49 7.79 -15.18
C LEU A 133 -13.62 6.83 -15.58
N ARG A 134 -14.06 6.05 -14.60
CA ARG A 134 -15.19 5.13 -14.73
C ARG A 134 -16.29 5.53 -13.74
N PRO A 135 -17.56 5.22 -14.03
CA PRO A 135 -18.64 5.38 -13.07
C PRO A 135 -18.32 4.59 -11.79
N GLU A 136 -18.60 5.17 -10.64
CA GLU A 136 -18.43 4.48 -9.36
C GLU A 136 -19.41 3.32 -9.24
N HIS A 137 -19.00 2.28 -8.52
CA HIS A 137 -19.91 1.22 -8.11
C HIS A 137 -20.97 1.78 -7.12
N PRO A 138 -22.24 1.33 -7.17
CA PRO A 138 -23.31 1.83 -6.28
C PRO A 138 -23.02 1.69 -4.78
N MET A 139 -22.27 0.65 -4.41
CA MET A 139 -21.89 0.34 -3.03
C MET A 139 -20.65 1.11 -2.52
N THR A 140 -20.04 2.01 -3.31
CA THR A 140 -18.79 2.68 -2.92
C THR A 140 -18.99 3.65 -1.76
N HIS A 141 -18.07 3.65 -0.79
CA HIS A 141 -18.08 4.58 0.35
C HIS A 141 -16.68 5.18 0.60
N PHE A 142 -16.63 6.41 1.15
CA PHE A 142 -15.36 7.08 1.45
C PHE A 142 -14.57 6.39 2.56
N ASP A 143 -15.24 6.00 3.64
CA ASP A 143 -14.65 5.24 4.75
C ASP A 143 -15.06 3.77 4.66
N SER A 144 -14.68 3.10 3.57
CA SER A 144 -15.08 1.71 3.31
C SER A 144 -14.57 0.73 4.36
N LEU A 145 -13.53 1.07 5.11
CA LEU A 145 -12.93 0.23 6.15
C LEU A 145 -13.46 0.55 7.56
N HIS A 146 -14.41 1.48 7.69
CA HIS A 146 -15.00 1.92 8.95
C HIS A 146 -13.92 2.34 9.98
N GLU A 147 -12.91 3.08 9.53
CA GLU A 147 -11.84 3.56 10.39
C GLU A 147 -12.35 4.58 11.42
N GLN A 148 -13.34 5.40 11.06
CA GLN A 148 -13.93 6.38 11.97
C GLN A 148 -14.79 5.73 13.06
N GLU A 149 -15.62 4.75 12.70
CA GLU A 149 -16.48 4.04 13.66
C GLU A 149 -15.65 3.25 14.67
N HIS A 150 -14.51 2.71 14.23
CA HIS A 150 -13.54 2.01 15.09
C HIS A 150 -12.53 2.96 15.78
N SER A 151 -12.79 4.27 15.85
CA SER A 151 -11.90 5.26 16.43
C SER A 151 -12.32 5.65 17.87
N PRO A 152 -11.86 4.93 18.92
CA PRO A 152 -12.22 5.25 20.31
C PRO A 152 -11.81 6.66 20.77
N VAL A 153 -10.74 7.20 20.18
CA VAL A 153 -10.35 8.61 20.29
C VAL A 153 -9.92 9.12 18.92
N PRO A 154 -10.06 10.43 18.63
CA PRO A 154 -9.71 10.98 17.33
C PRO A 154 -8.27 10.65 16.92
N GLY A 155 -8.09 10.00 15.77
CA GLY A 155 -6.77 9.64 15.27
C GLY A 155 -6.20 8.32 15.73
N LEU A 156 -6.96 7.51 16.47
CA LEU A 156 -6.54 6.18 16.86
C LEU A 156 -7.64 5.19 16.52
N VAL A 157 -7.38 4.31 15.56
CA VAL A 157 -8.30 3.24 15.14
C VAL A 157 -7.94 1.96 15.88
N HIS A 158 -8.88 1.37 16.60
CA HIS A 158 -8.70 0.13 17.35
C HIS A 158 -9.77 -0.89 16.94
N ARG A 159 -9.52 -1.57 15.82
CA ARG A 159 -10.42 -2.56 15.21
C ARG A 159 -10.14 -3.99 15.67
N TYR A 160 -8.89 -4.33 15.92
CA TYR A 160 -8.48 -5.68 16.30
C TYR A 160 -8.07 -5.69 17.75
N ALA A 161 -8.25 -6.83 18.44
CA ALA A 161 -8.00 -6.96 19.87
C ALA A 161 -6.63 -6.47 20.36
N ASP A 162 -5.55 -6.72 19.61
CA ASP A 162 -4.17 -6.52 20.08
C ASP A 162 -3.41 -5.40 19.38
N LYS A 163 -4.05 -4.66 18.47
CA LYS A 163 -3.36 -3.71 17.59
C LYS A 163 -4.17 -2.48 17.23
N ALA A 164 -3.48 -1.35 17.25
CA ALA A 164 -4.05 -0.04 16.94
C ALA A 164 -3.32 0.67 15.81
N LEU A 165 -4.04 1.50 15.07
CA LEU A 165 -3.53 2.36 14.01
C LEU A 165 -3.60 3.82 14.49
N PHE A 166 -2.44 4.43 14.66
CA PHE A 166 -2.27 5.80 15.14
C PHE A 166 -1.98 6.75 13.98
N LEU A 167 -2.99 7.58 13.65
CA LEU A 167 -2.98 8.55 12.57
C LEU A 167 -2.39 9.88 13.06
N THR A 168 -1.08 10.06 12.89
CA THR A 168 -0.32 11.15 13.52
C THR A 168 -0.41 12.49 12.80
N LEU A 169 -0.68 12.47 11.50
CA LEU A 169 -0.74 13.63 10.61
C LEU A 169 -1.61 13.33 9.38
N ASP A 170 -1.90 14.33 8.57
CA ASP A 170 -2.77 14.28 7.39
C ASP A 170 -2.07 14.69 6.08
N THR A 171 -0.74 14.82 6.09
CA THR A 171 0.05 15.21 4.91
C THR A 171 1.00 14.10 4.46
N CYS A 172 1.25 14.05 3.16
CA CYS A 172 2.15 13.09 2.50
C CYS A 172 3.14 13.82 1.59
N PRO A 173 4.37 13.30 1.33
CA PRO A 173 5.30 13.84 0.33
C PRO A 173 4.68 13.94 -1.07
N VAL A 174 3.85 12.96 -1.42
CA VAL A 174 3.01 12.94 -2.62
C VAL A 174 1.63 12.38 -2.25
N TYR A 175 0.62 12.72 -3.04
CA TYR A 175 -0.72 12.17 -2.84
C TYR A 175 -1.02 11.09 -3.88
N CYS A 176 -1.19 9.85 -3.41
CA CYS A 176 -1.64 8.74 -4.24
C CYS A 176 -3.12 8.94 -4.56
N ARG A 177 -3.52 8.89 -5.84
CA ARG A 177 -4.93 9.05 -6.20
C ARG A 177 -5.82 7.93 -5.67
N PHE A 178 -5.21 6.82 -5.26
CA PHE A 178 -5.85 5.66 -4.66
C PHE A 178 -5.78 5.61 -3.12
N CYS A 179 -5.46 6.72 -2.46
CA CYS A 179 -5.40 6.77 -1.00
C CYS A 179 -6.77 6.43 -0.37
N THR A 180 -6.81 5.40 0.46
CA THR A 180 -8.03 5.02 1.20
C THR A 180 -8.51 6.07 2.18
N ARG A 181 -7.61 6.92 2.65
CA ARG A 181 -7.91 8.04 3.55
C ARG A 181 -8.13 9.33 2.79
N SER A 182 -8.62 9.28 1.56
CA SER A 182 -8.90 10.51 0.80
C SER A 182 -9.92 11.41 1.48
N TYR A 183 -10.70 10.93 2.45
CA TYR A 183 -11.59 11.76 3.26
C TYR A 183 -10.90 12.58 4.36
N SER A 184 -9.61 12.32 4.67
CA SER A 184 -8.88 13.03 5.74
C SER A 184 -7.47 13.48 5.39
N VAL A 185 -6.88 12.95 4.31
CA VAL A 185 -5.51 13.30 3.88
C VAL A 185 -5.54 14.36 2.78
N GLY A 186 -4.66 15.36 2.90
CA GLY A 186 -4.47 16.43 1.93
C GLY A 186 -5.39 17.64 2.14
N LEU A 187 -5.45 18.52 1.14
CA LEU A 187 -6.34 19.68 1.15
C LEU A 187 -7.72 19.30 0.61
N ASP A 188 -8.72 20.14 0.87
CA ASP A 188 -10.05 20.02 0.30
C ASP A 188 -10.04 19.95 -1.22
N THR A 189 -11.04 19.24 -1.75
CA THR A 189 -11.28 19.10 -3.19
C THR A 189 -12.72 19.50 -3.49
N GLN A 190 -13.07 19.65 -4.76
CA GLN A 190 -14.47 19.87 -5.16
C GLN A 190 -15.40 18.70 -4.79
N LYS A 191 -14.85 17.52 -4.47
CA LYS A 191 -15.60 16.32 -4.13
C LYS A 191 -15.71 16.06 -2.64
N VAL A 192 -14.76 16.56 -1.85
CA VAL A 192 -14.57 16.14 -0.47
C VAL A 192 -13.96 17.28 0.34
N GLU A 193 -14.66 17.69 1.38
CA GLU A 193 -14.13 18.45 2.51
C GLU A 193 -13.43 17.47 3.47
N LYS A 194 -12.18 17.75 3.83
CA LYS A 194 -11.34 16.81 4.59
C LYS A 194 -11.62 16.91 6.08
N LEU A 195 -11.66 15.76 6.74
CA LEU A 195 -11.61 15.71 8.20
C LEU A 195 -10.24 16.20 8.68
N SER A 196 -10.23 17.16 9.60
CA SER A 196 -8.99 17.67 10.18
C SER A 196 -8.33 16.62 11.07
N MET A 197 -7.26 16.00 10.56
CA MET A 197 -6.45 14.99 11.24
C MET A 197 -5.00 15.45 11.37
N GLY A 198 -4.82 16.77 11.37
CA GLY A 198 -3.53 17.44 11.42
C GLY A 198 -2.74 17.13 12.68
N LEU A 199 -1.47 17.56 12.65
CA LEU A 199 -0.59 17.40 13.79
C LEU A 199 -1.13 18.18 14.99
N ASN A 200 -1.49 17.45 16.05
CA ASN A 200 -2.03 18.02 17.27
C ASN A 200 -1.54 17.21 18.47
N ARG A 201 -0.75 17.85 19.33
CA ARG A 201 -0.10 17.18 20.47
C ARG A 201 -1.11 16.68 21.52
N LEU A 202 -2.17 17.44 21.77
CA LEU A 202 -3.25 17.03 22.68
C LEU A 202 -3.98 15.78 22.14
N ARG A 203 -4.17 15.70 20.82
CA ARG A 203 -4.74 14.50 20.16
C ARG A 203 -3.83 13.29 20.32
N TRP A 204 -2.52 13.49 20.15
CA TRP A 204 -1.53 12.42 20.38
C TRP A 204 -1.51 11.95 21.83
N GLU A 205 -1.57 12.88 22.79
CA GLU A 205 -1.63 12.56 24.22
C GLU A 205 -2.86 11.71 24.57
N ARG A 206 -4.03 12.04 24.01
CA ARG A 206 -5.25 11.21 24.16
C ARG A 206 -5.10 9.81 23.57
N ALA A 207 -4.42 9.69 22.43
CA ALA A 207 -4.13 8.39 21.82
C ALA A 207 -3.17 7.56 22.70
N PHE A 208 -2.10 8.18 23.22
CA PHE A 208 -1.18 7.50 24.14
C PHE A 208 -1.87 7.07 25.42
N GLU A 209 -2.77 7.89 25.97
CA GLU A 209 -3.51 7.53 27.17
C GLU A 209 -4.45 6.34 26.93
N TYR A 210 -5.15 6.33 25.80
CA TYR A 210 -5.94 5.18 25.42
C TYR A 210 -5.09 3.91 25.33
N ILE A 211 -3.94 3.95 24.65
CA ILE A 211 -3.02 2.80 24.52
C ILE A 211 -2.51 2.34 25.90
N ARG A 212 -2.18 3.26 26.81
CA ARG A 212 -1.78 2.91 28.18
C ARG A 212 -2.88 2.17 28.94
N SER A 213 -4.14 2.58 28.76
CA SER A 213 -5.29 1.96 29.44
C SER A 213 -5.68 0.57 28.92
N ARG A 214 -5.05 0.10 27.84
CA ARG A 214 -5.40 -1.13 27.11
C ARG A 214 -4.20 -2.09 27.07
N PRO A 215 -3.99 -2.91 28.13
CA PRO A 215 -2.85 -3.82 28.22
C PRO A 215 -2.79 -4.87 27.10
N GLU A 216 -3.91 -5.12 26.41
CA GLU A 216 -4.01 -5.99 25.25
C GLU A 216 -3.33 -5.43 23.99
N ILE A 217 -3.13 -4.10 23.88
CA ILE A 217 -2.53 -3.48 22.70
C ILE A 217 -1.02 -3.66 22.70
N GLU A 218 -0.53 -4.68 22.00
CA GLU A 218 0.90 -4.92 21.85
C GLU A 218 1.52 -4.27 20.62
N ASP A 219 0.71 -3.88 19.63
CA ASP A 219 1.20 -3.54 18.30
C ASP A 219 0.58 -2.25 17.73
N VAL A 220 1.43 -1.26 17.45
CA VAL A 220 0.99 0.10 17.06
C VAL A 220 1.52 0.49 15.68
N VAL A 221 0.61 0.78 14.76
CA VAL A 221 0.94 1.33 13.43
C VAL A 221 0.97 2.83 13.49
N ILE A 222 2.12 3.44 13.24
CA ILE A 222 2.25 4.90 13.18
C ILE A 222 2.08 5.29 11.71
N SER A 223 0.99 5.99 11.42
CA SER A 223 0.53 6.30 10.07
C SER A 223 -0.22 7.65 10.06
N GLY A 224 -1.17 7.83 9.15
CA GLY A 224 -1.91 9.06 8.90
C GLY A 224 -1.94 9.32 7.40
N GLY A 225 -1.38 10.47 7.02
CA GLY A 225 -0.79 10.68 5.71
C GLY A 225 0.46 9.82 5.54
N ASP A 226 1.65 10.37 5.80
CA ASP A 226 2.90 9.64 5.64
C ASP A 226 3.93 10.05 6.72
N THR A 227 4.49 9.07 7.44
CA THR A 227 5.46 9.33 8.52
C THR A 227 6.76 9.99 8.04
N PHE A 228 7.05 10.02 6.74
CA PHE A 228 8.12 10.85 6.18
C PHE A 228 7.85 12.35 6.34
N GLN A 229 6.65 12.81 6.70
CA GLN A 229 6.42 14.22 6.99
C GLN A 229 6.60 14.57 8.48
N LEU A 230 6.87 13.58 9.34
CA LEU A 230 7.25 13.81 10.73
C LEU A 230 8.65 14.44 10.81
N LYS A 231 8.81 15.36 11.76
CA LYS A 231 10.10 15.95 12.15
C LYS A 231 10.90 15.00 13.06
N PRO A 232 12.23 15.15 13.16
CA PRO A 232 13.08 14.29 14.00
C PRO A 232 12.62 14.21 15.47
N ASP A 233 12.23 15.34 16.07
CA ASP A 233 11.71 15.43 17.44
C ASP A 233 10.38 14.70 17.62
N GLN A 234 9.53 14.70 16.59
CA GLN A 234 8.24 14.02 16.61
C GLN A 234 8.40 12.49 16.51
N ILE A 235 9.34 12.01 15.70
CA ILE A 235 9.69 10.58 15.63
C ILE A 235 10.14 10.08 17.00
N LYS A 236 11.06 10.83 17.63
CA LYS A 236 11.54 10.51 18.99
C LYS A 236 10.39 10.53 19.98
N LEU A 237 9.58 11.60 20.01
CA LEU A 237 8.43 11.71 20.90
C LEU A 237 7.49 10.51 20.79
N ILE A 238 7.05 10.17 19.58
CA ILE A 238 6.11 9.05 19.36
C ILE A 238 6.77 7.73 19.72
N GLY A 239 7.96 7.47 19.18
CA GLY A 239 8.67 6.20 19.38
C GLY A 239 9.04 5.96 20.83
N ASP A 240 9.58 6.97 21.51
CA ASP A 240 10.00 6.86 22.91
C ASP A 240 8.80 6.70 23.84
N THR A 241 7.72 7.46 23.61
CA THR A 241 6.49 7.34 24.41
C THR A 241 5.89 5.94 24.30
N LEU A 242 5.81 5.39 23.09
CA LEU A 242 5.29 4.04 22.89
C LEU A 242 6.23 2.96 23.45
N LEU A 243 7.54 3.15 23.38
CA LEU A 243 8.51 2.24 24.00
C LEU A 243 8.40 2.21 25.53
N ASP A 244 8.03 3.33 26.16
CA ASP A 244 7.82 3.44 27.61
C ASP A 244 6.56 2.71 28.09
N ILE A 245 5.60 2.42 27.20
CA ILE A 245 4.41 1.63 27.54
C ILE A 245 4.82 0.15 27.64
N PRO A 246 4.72 -0.50 28.82
CA PRO A 246 5.30 -1.83 29.05
C PRO A 246 4.80 -2.91 28.08
N HIS A 247 3.50 -2.95 27.83
CA HIS A 247 2.83 -3.96 26.98
C HIS A 247 3.01 -3.72 25.48
N VAL A 248 3.41 -2.53 25.03
CA VAL A 248 3.68 -2.30 23.59
C VAL A 248 4.97 -3.01 23.19
N ARG A 249 4.85 -4.01 22.30
CA ARG A 249 5.96 -4.87 21.83
C ARG A 249 6.43 -4.51 20.43
N ARG A 250 5.54 -4.00 19.58
CA ARG A 250 5.78 -3.83 18.14
C ARG A 250 5.28 -2.46 17.69
N MET A 251 6.08 -1.81 16.86
CA MET A 251 5.71 -0.55 16.21
C MET A 251 6.19 -0.56 14.76
N ARG A 252 5.43 0.10 13.90
CA ARG A 252 5.89 0.37 12.54
C ARG A 252 5.56 1.77 12.06
N PHE A 253 6.55 2.44 11.49
CA PHE A 253 6.36 3.71 10.79
C PHE A 253 5.95 3.43 9.35
N ALA A 254 4.73 3.80 8.99
CA ALA A 254 4.17 3.60 7.66
C ALA A 254 4.52 4.79 6.74
N THR A 255 5.14 4.51 5.59
CA THR A 255 5.60 5.55 4.66
C THR A 255 5.73 5.06 3.22
N LYS A 256 5.12 5.76 2.26
CA LYS A 256 5.45 5.58 0.83
C LYS A 256 6.74 6.30 0.44
N GLY A 257 7.29 7.11 1.34
CA GLY A 257 8.48 7.94 1.16
C GLY A 257 9.66 7.27 0.46
N LEU A 258 9.97 6.00 0.73
CA LEU A 258 11.05 5.28 0.03
C LEU A 258 10.82 5.11 -1.48
N ALA A 259 9.57 5.08 -1.93
CA ALA A 259 9.22 4.98 -3.35
C ALA A 259 9.19 6.33 -4.07
N VAL A 260 8.97 7.43 -3.35
CA VAL A 260 8.58 8.74 -3.93
C VAL A 260 9.52 9.89 -3.55
N LEU A 261 10.30 9.70 -2.50
CA LEU A 261 11.30 10.63 -1.98
C LEU A 261 12.47 9.86 -1.30
N PRO A 262 13.07 8.84 -1.94
CA PRO A 262 14.11 8.00 -1.32
C PRO A 262 15.33 8.81 -0.86
N MET A 263 15.68 9.85 -1.60
CA MET A 263 16.81 10.73 -1.28
C MET A 263 16.70 11.42 0.08
N LYS A 264 15.50 11.50 0.70
CA LYS A 264 15.37 11.99 2.08
C LYS A 264 16.19 11.16 3.06
N ILE A 265 16.29 9.86 2.86
CA ILE A 265 17.14 8.99 3.69
C ILE A 265 18.61 9.31 3.47
N LEU A 266 19.01 9.83 2.30
CA LEU A 266 20.40 10.18 2.02
C LEU A 266 20.74 11.56 2.57
N THR A 267 19.85 12.55 2.43
CA THR A 267 20.15 13.97 2.66
C THR A 267 19.52 14.58 3.93
N HIS A 268 18.68 13.84 4.66
CA HIS A 268 18.10 14.29 5.95
C HIS A 268 18.63 13.48 7.14
N HIS A 269 19.91 13.68 7.47
CA HIS A 269 20.59 12.89 8.51
C HIS A 269 19.86 12.90 9.86
N GLU A 270 19.40 14.06 10.35
CA GLU A 270 18.67 14.17 11.62
C GLU A 270 17.41 13.29 11.69
N TRP A 271 16.71 13.14 10.57
CA TRP A 271 15.52 12.30 10.49
C TRP A 271 15.88 10.81 10.60
N VAL A 272 16.92 10.40 9.87
CA VAL A 272 17.42 9.00 9.92
C VAL A 272 17.97 8.68 11.31
N ASP A 273 18.73 9.61 11.91
CA ASP A 273 19.32 9.44 13.25
C ASP A 273 18.23 9.35 14.33
N ALA A 274 17.14 10.09 14.19
CA ALA A 274 15.98 9.98 15.08
C ALA A 274 15.34 8.59 15.00
N LEU A 275 15.06 8.10 13.78
CA LEU A 275 14.49 6.77 13.58
C LEU A 275 15.44 5.67 14.07
N ALA A 276 16.72 5.76 13.73
CA ALA A 276 17.74 4.79 14.13
C ALA A 276 17.93 4.77 15.65
N ALA A 277 17.85 5.92 16.33
CA ALA A 277 17.89 5.98 17.79
C ALA A 277 16.71 5.23 18.43
N VAL A 278 15.48 5.46 17.94
CA VAL A 278 14.28 4.75 18.41
C VAL A 278 14.43 3.25 18.15
N HIS A 279 14.87 2.86 16.95
CA HIS A 279 15.09 1.45 16.60
C HIS A 279 16.14 0.78 17.51
N ARG A 280 17.31 1.40 17.71
CA ARG A 280 18.35 0.86 18.60
C ARG A 280 17.86 0.73 20.04
N ARG A 281 17.09 1.70 20.54
CA ARG A 281 16.46 1.63 21.86
C ARG A 281 15.48 0.47 21.95
N ALA A 282 14.62 0.30 20.94
CA ALA A 282 13.67 -0.81 20.86
C ALA A 282 14.37 -2.17 20.91
N ARG A 283 15.45 -2.36 20.12
CA ARG A 283 16.23 -3.60 20.15
C ARG A 283 16.82 -3.89 21.54
N LYS A 284 17.37 -2.88 22.22
CA LYS A 284 17.87 -3.02 23.61
C LYS A 284 16.76 -3.40 24.59
N ALA A 285 15.53 -2.95 24.34
CA ALA A 285 14.34 -3.31 25.11
C ALA A 285 13.66 -4.61 24.62
N HIS A 286 14.25 -5.32 23.65
CA HIS A 286 13.68 -6.51 23.01
C HIS A 286 12.29 -6.28 22.41
N LYS A 287 12.06 -5.11 21.83
CA LYS A 287 10.85 -4.68 21.11
C LYS A 287 11.15 -4.48 19.61
N GLU A 288 10.15 -4.70 18.75
CA GLU A 288 10.31 -4.52 17.30
C GLU A 288 9.91 -3.08 16.89
N VAL A 289 10.79 -2.41 16.15
CA VAL A 289 10.48 -1.17 15.41
C VAL A 289 10.92 -1.36 13.96
N CYS A 290 9.98 -1.26 13.03
CA CYS A 290 10.27 -1.40 11.59
C CYS A 290 9.63 -0.29 10.74
N ILE A 291 9.97 -0.26 9.45
CA ILE A 291 9.30 0.57 8.45
C ILE A 291 8.37 -0.30 7.62
N HIS A 292 7.14 0.16 7.41
CA HIS A 292 6.25 -0.38 6.38
C HIS A 292 6.20 0.62 5.22
N THR A 293 6.61 0.17 4.03
CA THR A 293 6.67 1.00 2.82
C THR A 293 5.70 0.58 1.74
N HIS A 294 5.64 1.36 0.65
CA HIS A 294 4.57 1.26 -0.34
C HIS A 294 5.01 1.44 -1.81
N PHE A 295 5.79 0.49 -2.32
CA PHE A 295 6.08 0.32 -3.75
C PHE A 295 4.97 -0.51 -4.42
N ALA A 296 4.49 -0.05 -5.57
CA ALA A 296 3.49 -0.73 -6.37
C ALA A 296 4.03 -1.23 -7.72
N HIS A 297 5.09 -0.64 -8.26
CA HIS A 297 5.65 -1.01 -9.56
C HIS A 297 7.19 -1.07 -9.56
N PRO A 298 7.82 -1.99 -10.31
CA PRO A 298 9.29 -2.08 -10.42
C PRO A 298 9.99 -0.76 -10.80
N ASN A 299 9.33 0.12 -11.54
CA ASN A 299 9.91 1.40 -12.01
C ASN A 299 10.09 2.44 -10.89
N GLU A 300 9.46 2.23 -9.73
CA GLU A 300 9.64 3.07 -8.54
C GLU A 300 10.95 2.74 -7.81
N ILE A 301 11.54 1.55 -8.05
CA ILE A 301 12.78 1.10 -7.41
C ILE A 301 13.97 1.47 -8.31
N THR A 302 14.81 2.38 -7.83
CA THR A 302 15.97 2.93 -8.55
C THR A 302 17.26 2.71 -7.78
N GLY A 303 18.38 3.17 -8.35
CA GLY A 303 19.65 3.28 -7.65
C GLY A 303 19.57 4.12 -6.37
N VAL A 304 18.81 5.22 -6.40
CA VAL A 304 18.58 6.07 -5.22
C VAL A 304 17.84 5.29 -4.12
N THR A 305 16.90 4.42 -4.50
CA THR A 305 16.22 3.51 -3.56
C THR A 305 17.19 2.49 -2.96
N ARG A 306 18.06 1.88 -3.78
CA ARG A 306 19.10 0.96 -3.30
C ARG A 306 19.99 1.64 -2.27
N ASP A 307 20.49 2.83 -2.56
CA ASP A 307 21.40 3.55 -1.67
C ASP A 307 20.71 3.94 -0.35
N ALA A 308 19.44 4.39 -0.43
CA ALA A 308 18.62 4.66 0.76
C ALA A 308 18.40 3.38 1.61
N MET A 309 18.15 2.25 0.95
CA MET A 309 17.97 0.97 1.63
C MET A 309 19.26 0.44 2.23
N ASN A 310 20.42 0.60 1.57
CA ASN A 310 21.72 0.24 2.14
C ASN A 310 21.94 0.95 3.47
N ARG A 311 21.71 2.26 3.53
CA ARG A 311 21.83 3.05 4.76
C ARG A 311 20.89 2.56 5.87
N LEU A 312 19.62 2.27 5.55
CA LEU A 312 18.67 1.74 6.54
C LEU A 312 19.04 0.32 7.01
N PHE A 313 19.56 -0.51 6.10
CA PHE A 313 19.95 -1.88 6.37
C PHE A 313 21.20 -1.95 7.27
N GLU A 314 22.17 -1.04 7.08
CA GLU A 314 23.34 -0.90 7.96
C GLU A 314 22.97 -0.53 9.41
N GLU A 315 21.88 0.24 9.60
CA GLU A 315 21.31 0.50 10.92
C GLU A 315 20.57 -0.71 11.51
N GLY A 316 20.34 -1.75 10.70
CA GLY A 316 19.60 -2.96 11.03
C GLY A 316 18.08 -2.76 11.08
N ILE A 317 17.57 -1.72 10.41
CA ILE A 317 16.13 -1.42 10.36
C ILE A 317 15.46 -2.31 9.33
N THR A 318 14.53 -3.16 9.78
CA THR A 318 13.69 -3.97 8.90
C THR A 318 12.71 -3.09 8.11
N VAL A 319 12.63 -3.31 6.80
CA VAL A 319 11.66 -2.65 5.92
C VAL A 319 10.76 -3.69 5.25
N ARG A 320 9.45 -3.52 5.36
CA ARG A 320 8.42 -4.40 4.77
C ARG A 320 7.61 -3.62 3.73
N ASN A 321 7.35 -4.19 2.56
CA ASN A 321 6.53 -3.56 1.53
C ASN A 321 5.07 -4.01 1.59
N GLN A 322 4.17 -3.05 1.58
CA GLN A 322 2.76 -3.22 1.29
C GLN A 322 2.52 -2.68 -0.12
N ALA A 323 1.72 -3.36 -0.94
CA ALA A 323 1.39 -2.93 -2.29
C ALA A 323 -0.11 -3.10 -2.52
N VAL A 324 -0.70 -2.36 -3.46
CA VAL A 324 -2.10 -2.54 -3.87
C VAL A 324 -2.09 -3.03 -5.31
N ILE A 325 -2.95 -4.01 -5.63
CA ILE A 325 -3.16 -4.48 -7.00
C ILE A 325 -3.96 -3.41 -7.74
N MET A 326 -3.40 -2.90 -8.82
CA MET A 326 -3.93 -1.80 -9.59
C MET A 326 -3.88 -2.11 -11.08
N ARG A 327 -5.02 -1.93 -11.75
CA ARG A 327 -5.19 -2.18 -13.18
C ARG A 327 -4.33 -1.26 -14.04
N GLY A 328 -3.53 -1.86 -14.91
CA GLY A 328 -2.55 -1.16 -15.73
C GLY A 328 -1.36 -0.60 -14.94
N VAL A 329 -1.17 -1.06 -13.70
CA VAL A 329 0.02 -0.72 -12.89
C VAL A 329 0.79 -2.00 -12.59
N ASN A 330 0.18 -2.96 -11.90
CA ASN A 330 0.84 -4.18 -11.44
C ASN A 330 -0.08 -5.40 -11.43
N ASP A 331 -1.15 -5.36 -12.24
CA ASP A 331 -2.11 -6.45 -12.45
C ASP A 331 -1.62 -7.51 -13.45
N ASP A 332 -0.30 -7.64 -13.60
CA ASP A 332 0.37 -8.64 -14.43
C ASP A 332 1.38 -9.45 -13.59
N ALA A 333 1.42 -10.76 -13.84
CA ALA A 333 2.22 -11.69 -13.06
C ALA A 333 3.73 -11.43 -13.21
N ASP A 334 4.21 -11.10 -14.40
CA ASP A 334 5.64 -10.90 -14.63
C ASP A 334 6.11 -9.57 -14.02
N THR A 335 5.26 -8.54 -14.09
CA THR A 335 5.44 -7.27 -13.38
C THR A 335 5.55 -7.48 -11.87
N LEU A 336 4.64 -8.26 -11.27
CA LEU A 336 4.70 -8.55 -9.83
C LEU A 336 5.91 -9.40 -9.44
N LYS A 337 6.27 -10.42 -10.23
CA LYS A 337 7.49 -11.21 -9.99
C LYS A 337 8.72 -10.31 -10.01
N LEU A 338 8.81 -9.38 -10.97
CA LEU A 338 9.90 -8.42 -11.05
C LEU A 338 9.90 -7.48 -9.83
N LEU A 339 8.73 -7.01 -9.39
CA LEU A 339 8.59 -6.17 -8.20
C LEU A 339 9.10 -6.89 -6.96
N VAL A 340 8.60 -8.10 -6.71
CA VAL A 340 8.98 -8.95 -5.57
C VAL A 340 10.48 -9.22 -5.57
N LYS A 341 11.07 -9.55 -6.73
CA LYS A 341 12.51 -9.76 -6.87
C LYS A 341 13.33 -8.50 -6.62
N ARG A 342 12.89 -7.33 -7.14
CA ARG A 342 13.57 -6.05 -6.92
C ARG A 342 13.52 -5.62 -5.45
N LEU A 343 12.35 -5.71 -4.82
CA LEU A 343 12.19 -5.44 -3.39
C LEU A 343 13.15 -6.30 -2.56
N SER A 344 13.16 -7.61 -2.82
CA SER A 344 14.06 -8.55 -2.15
C SER A 344 15.54 -8.21 -2.38
N TYR A 345 15.90 -7.81 -3.60
CA TYR A 345 17.28 -7.44 -3.97
C TYR A 345 17.79 -6.21 -3.20
N VAL A 346 16.91 -5.25 -2.88
CA VAL A 346 17.24 -4.07 -2.08
C VAL A 346 16.88 -4.22 -0.59
N ASN A 347 16.80 -5.46 -0.10
CA ASN A 347 16.52 -5.79 1.31
C ASN A 347 15.16 -5.26 1.85
N ILE A 348 14.15 -5.17 1.00
CA ILE A 348 12.77 -4.90 1.39
C ILE A 348 11.98 -6.20 1.35
N HIS A 349 11.38 -6.59 2.48
CA HIS A 349 10.54 -7.79 2.56
C HIS A 349 9.15 -7.57 1.96
N PRO A 350 8.75 -8.27 0.90
CA PRO A 350 7.38 -8.21 0.40
C PRO A 350 6.41 -8.77 1.45
N TYR A 351 5.52 -7.93 1.98
CA TYR A 351 4.65 -8.28 3.10
C TYR A 351 3.20 -8.52 2.67
N TYR A 352 2.52 -7.46 2.21
CA TYR A 352 1.14 -7.58 1.72
C TYR A 352 1.00 -7.07 0.31
N LEU A 353 0.16 -7.76 -0.46
CA LEU A 353 -0.39 -7.26 -1.71
C LEU A 353 -1.92 -7.24 -1.57
N TYR A 354 -2.47 -6.03 -1.47
CA TYR A 354 -3.89 -5.80 -1.21
C TYR A 354 -4.69 -5.86 -2.51
N GLN A 355 -5.82 -6.56 -2.49
CA GLN A 355 -6.94 -6.27 -3.37
C GLN A 355 -7.29 -4.78 -3.22
N HIS A 356 -7.59 -4.11 -4.31
CA HIS A 356 -7.83 -2.67 -4.30
C HIS A 356 -9.00 -2.31 -3.39
N ASP A 357 -8.76 -1.44 -2.40
CA ASP A 357 -9.81 -0.98 -1.50
C ASP A 357 -10.90 -0.24 -2.27
N PHE A 358 -12.11 -0.32 -1.72
CA PHE A 358 -13.32 0.12 -2.37
C PHE A 358 -13.66 1.57 -1.98
N VAL A 359 -12.95 2.54 -2.58
CA VAL A 359 -13.11 3.98 -2.31
C VAL A 359 -13.48 4.76 -3.57
N PRO A 360 -13.98 6.00 -3.49
CA PRO A 360 -14.30 6.79 -4.68
C PRO A 360 -13.07 7.19 -5.50
N GLY A 361 -13.25 7.40 -6.81
CA GLY A 361 -12.28 7.99 -7.73
C GLY A 361 -11.25 7.02 -8.32
N VAL A 362 -11.42 5.72 -8.08
CA VAL A 362 -10.43 4.67 -8.39
C VAL A 362 -11.00 3.46 -9.13
N GLU A 363 -12.26 3.48 -9.58
CA GLU A 363 -12.87 2.35 -10.30
C GLU A 363 -12.04 1.95 -11.56
N ASP A 364 -11.35 2.92 -12.16
CA ASP A 364 -10.43 2.69 -13.28
C ASP A 364 -9.14 1.93 -12.89
N LEU A 365 -8.80 1.87 -11.61
CA LEU A 365 -7.63 1.18 -11.06
C LEU A 365 -7.99 -0.16 -10.40
N ARG A 366 -9.25 -0.43 -10.08
CA ARG A 366 -9.64 -1.68 -9.44
C ARG A 366 -9.54 -2.89 -10.39
N THR A 367 -9.25 -4.05 -9.81
CA THR A 367 -9.27 -5.39 -10.43
C THR A 367 -10.33 -6.26 -9.76
N SER A 368 -10.76 -7.34 -10.42
CA SER A 368 -11.62 -8.34 -9.77
C SER A 368 -10.86 -9.19 -8.75
N LEU A 369 -11.56 -9.77 -7.78
CA LEU A 369 -10.98 -10.77 -6.86
C LEU A 369 -10.40 -11.96 -7.65
N SER A 370 -11.08 -12.41 -8.72
CA SER A 370 -10.56 -13.45 -9.62
C SER A 370 -9.18 -13.12 -10.21
N THR A 371 -8.90 -11.86 -10.53
CA THR A 371 -7.57 -11.41 -11.00
C THR A 371 -6.53 -11.59 -9.90
N THR A 372 -6.85 -11.15 -8.68
CA THR A 372 -5.98 -11.28 -7.50
C THR A 372 -5.64 -12.73 -7.20
N LEU A 373 -6.63 -13.63 -7.25
CA LEU A 373 -6.43 -15.07 -7.05
C LEU A 373 -5.55 -15.71 -8.14
N ASP A 374 -5.60 -15.21 -9.38
CA ASP A 374 -4.75 -15.69 -10.46
C ASP A 374 -3.31 -15.20 -10.34
N LEU A 375 -3.14 -13.92 -10.04
CA LEU A 375 -1.82 -13.32 -9.82
C LEU A 375 -1.09 -14.02 -8.67
N GLU A 376 -1.79 -14.30 -7.57
CA GLU A 376 -1.25 -15.02 -6.42
C GLU A 376 -0.66 -16.37 -6.85
N ARG A 377 -1.45 -17.19 -7.57
CA ARG A 377 -1.01 -18.51 -8.09
C ARG A 377 0.23 -18.41 -8.99
N ARG A 378 0.33 -17.34 -9.79
CA ARG A 378 1.43 -17.14 -10.75
C ARG A 378 2.68 -16.53 -10.12
N VAL A 379 2.54 -15.78 -9.03
CA VAL A 379 3.66 -15.16 -8.30
C VAL A 379 4.25 -16.13 -7.28
N ARG A 380 3.43 -17.01 -6.68
CA ARG A 380 3.90 -18.00 -5.70
C ARG A 380 4.98 -18.90 -6.33
N GLY A 381 6.10 -19.05 -5.60
CA GLY A 381 7.25 -19.84 -6.05
C GLY A 381 8.25 -19.07 -6.94
N ALA A 382 7.99 -17.80 -7.28
CA ALA A 382 8.93 -17.00 -8.08
C ALA A 382 10.15 -16.51 -7.28
N THR A 383 10.07 -16.48 -5.95
CA THR A 383 11.14 -16.12 -5.02
C THR A 383 11.12 -17.05 -3.81
N ALA A 384 12.06 -16.88 -2.87
CA ALA A 384 12.06 -17.61 -1.61
C ALA A 384 10.73 -17.40 -0.86
N GLY A 385 10.25 -18.43 -0.16
CA GLY A 385 8.94 -18.39 0.51
C GLY A 385 8.77 -17.21 1.48
N PHE A 386 9.82 -16.87 2.23
CA PHE A 386 9.82 -15.73 3.16
C PHE A 386 9.81 -14.35 2.47
N ASN A 387 10.03 -14.30 1.16
CA ASN A 387 9.94 -13.11 0.30
C ASN A 387 8.73 -13.16 -0.64
N THR A 388 7.76 -14.05 -0.40
CA THR A 388 6.49 -14.06 -1.12
C THR A 388 5.44 -13.31 -0.31
N PRO A 389 4.83 -12.23 -0.83
CA PRO A 389 3.83 -11.46 -0.09
C PRO A 389 2.55 -12.27 0.09
N THR A 390 1.81 -12.01 1.16
CA THR A 390 0.44 -12.52 1.31
C THR A 390 -0.52 -11.63 0.53
N PHE A 391 -1.39 -12.24 -0.26
CA PHE A 391 -2.43 -11.54 -1.00
C PHE A 391 -3.66 -11.41 -0.09
N VAL A 392 -4.13 -10.19 0.14
CA VAL A 392 -5.17 -9.92 1.13
C VAL A 392 -6.27 -9.03 0.61
N VAL A 393 -7.47 -9.18 1.16
CA VAL A 393 -8.60 -8.26 1.00
C VAL A 393 -8.84 -7.61 2.36
N ASP A 394 -8.70 -6.28 2.49
CA ASP A 394 -9.20 -5.58 3.68
C ASP A 394 -10.71 -5.39 3.45
N VAL A 395 -11.51 -6.27 4.05
CA VAL A 395 -12.92 -6.37 3.67
C VAL A 395 -13.68 -5.11 4.13
N PRO A 396 -14.51 -4.50 3.26
CA PRO A 396 -15.36 -3.38 3.62
C PRO A 396 -16.24 -3.65 4.83
N GLY A 397 -16.67 -2.59 5.53
CA GLY A 397 -17.41 -2.71 6.80
C GLY A 397 -16.51 -2.93 8.01
N GLY A 398 -15.19 -2.86 7.83
CA GLY A 398 -14.24 -3.00 8.92
C GLY A 398 -14.04 -4.43 9.40
N GLY A 399 -14.27 -5.46 8.58
CA GLY A 399 -13.97 -6.85 8.94
C GLY A 399 -12.49 -7.20 8.96
N GLY A 400 -11.63 -6.34 8.42
CA GLY A 400 -10.18 -6.52 8.48
C GLY A 400 -9.59 -7.30 7.33
N LYS A 401 -8.29 -7.56 7.44
CA LYS A 401 -7.49 -8.18 6.37
C LYS A 401 -7.73 -9.67 6.37
N ARG A 402 -8.30 -10.17 5.29
CA ARG A 402 -8.53 -11.59 5.02
C ARG A 402 -7.56 -12.06 3.94
N ASP A 403 -7.10 -13.29 4.04
CA ASP A 403 -6.39 -13.91 2.92
C ASP A 403 -7.33 -13.94 1.71
N ALA A 404 -6.83 -13.62 0.51
CA ALA A 404 -7.66 -13.51 -0.67
C ALA A 404 -8.42 -14.81 -0.99
N HIS A 405 -7.90 -15.98 -0.60
CA HIS A 405 -8.56 -17.27 -0.79
C HIS A 405 -9.56 -17.62 0.32
N SER A 406 -9.69 -16.83 1.39
CA SER A 406 -10.56 -17.15 2.53
C SER A 406 -12.00 -16.63 2.39
N PHE A 407 -12.51 -16.50 1.16
CA PHE A 407 -13.92 -16.16 0.93
C PHE A 407 -14.79 -17.39 1.18
N GLU A 408 -15.98 -17.17 1.72
CA GLU A 408 -17.02 -18.20 1.91
C GLU A 408 -17.78 -18.45 0.60
N HIS A 409 -17.99 -17.38 -0.16
CA HIS A 409 -18.67 -17.41 -1.45
C HIS A 409 -18.11 -16.32 -2.38
N TYR A 410 -18.09 -16.58 -3.68
CA TYR A 410 -17.72 -15.61 -4.70
C TYR A 410 -18.54 -15.86 -5.97
N ASP A 411 -19.50 -14.98 -6.23
CA ASP A 411 -20.25 -14.97 -7.47
C ASP A 411 -19.52 -14.09 -8.50
N ARG A 412 -19.05 -14.71 -9.59
CA ARG A 412 -18.32 -14.03 -10.67
C ARG A 412 -19.25 -13.33 -11.66
N THR A 413 -20.55 -13.62 -11.65
CA THR A 413 -21.52 -12.93 -12.48
C THR A 413 -21.81 -11.57 -11.88
N THR A 414 -22.23 -11.51 -10.62
CA THR A 414 -22.49 -10.24 -9.93
C THR A 414 -21.24 -9.57 -9.38
N GLY A 415 -20.13 -10.31 -9.22
CA GLY A 415 -18.88 -9.79 -8.68
C GLY A 415 -18.86 -9.68 -7.16
N VAL A 416 -19.82 -10.27 -6.46
CA VAL A 416 -19.92 -10.20 -4.99
C VAL A 416 -19.14 -11.36 -4.37
N SER A 417 -18.26 -11.03 -3.43
CA SER A 417 -17.56 -12.02 -2.60
C SER A 417 -17.88 -11.80 -1.13
N VAL A 418 -18.10 -12.90 -0.41
CA VAL A 418 -18.53 -12.93 0.98
C VAL A 418 -17.41 -13.49 1.85
N PHE A 419 -17.08 -12.80 2.93
CA PHE A 419 -16.02 -13.16 3.87
C PHE A 419 -16.55 -13.20 5.31
N ARG A 420 -15.90 -14.00 6.15
CA ARG A 420 -16.03 -13.95 7.61
C ARG A 420 -14.75 -13.42 8.26
N SER A 421 -14.88 -12.78 9.42
CA SER A 421 -13.72 -12.35 10.21
C SER A 421 -13.88 -12.66 11.70
N PRO A 422 -13.65 -13.92 12.11
CA PRO A 422 -13.97 -14.38 13.47
C PRO A 422 -13.30 -13.63 14.62
N ASN A 423 -12.15 -13.00 14.38
CA ASN A 423 -11.40 -12.25 15.39
C ASN A 423 -11.77 -10.76 15.45
N VAL A 424 -12.66 -10.30 14.57
CA VAL A 424 -13.23 -8.95 14.60
C VAL A 424 -14.68 -9.05 15.03
N ASP A 425 -15.47 -9.84 14.30
CA ASP A 425 -16.84 -10.21 14.63
C ASP A 425 -17.13 -11.61 14.05
N ALA A 426 -17.48 -12.55 14.93
CA ALA A 426 -17.70 -13.96 14.57
C ALA A 426 -18.97 -14.22 13.77
N ASP A 427 -19.97 -13.35 13.93
CA ASP A 427 -21.29 -13.53 13.37
C ASP A 427 -21.49 -12.69 12.10
N ALA A 428 -20.71 -11.62 11.92
CA ALA A 428 -20.79 -10.75 10.76
C ALA A 428 -20.29 -11.40 9.46
N LEU A 429 -20.94 -11.01 8.36
CA LEU A 429 -20.51 -11.26 6.99
C LEU A 429 -20.06 -9.94 6.36
N TYR A 430 -18.96 -9.99 5.63
CA TYR A 430 -18.38 -8.84 4.96
C TYR A 430 -18.33 -9.06 3.46
N LEU A 431 -18.63 -8.02 2.69
CA LEU A 431 -18.76 -8.11 1.24
C LEU A 431 -17.68 -7.30 0.53
N TYR A 432 -17.11 -7.86 -0.52
CA TYR A 432 -16.31 -7.13 -1.50
C TYR A 432 -16.97 -7.22 -2.87
N PHE A 433 -16.93 -6.11 -3.61
CA PHE A 433 -17.60 -5.94 -4.90
C PHE A 433 -16.58 -5.71 -6.00
N ASP A 434 -16.61 -6.54 -7.05
CA ASP A 434 -15.74 -6.38 -8.22
C ASP A 434 -16.10 -5.13 -9.05
N PRO A 435 -15.20 -4.66 -9.94
CA PRO A 435 -15.48 -3.49 -10.78
C PRO A 435 -16.52 -3.76 -11.86
N LEU A 436 -17.51 -2.87 -12.01
CA LEU A 436 -18.68 -3.11 -12.85
C LEU A 436 -18.32 -3.41 -14.31
N HIS A 437 -17.38 -2.67 -14.89
CA HIS A 437 -16.98 -2.84 -16.29
C HIS A 437 -16.20 -4.14 -16.55
N LEU A 438 -15.82 -4.88 -15.51
CA LEU A 438 -15.18 -6.20 -15.62
C LEU A 438 -16.16 -7.36 -15.47
N LEU A 439 -17.40 -7.10 -15.03
CA LEU A 439 -18.41 -8.14 -14.87
C LEU A 439 -18.92 -8.65 -16.23
N PRO A 440 -19.42 -9.89 -16.33
CA PRO A 440 -20.17 -10.38 -17.49
C PRO A 440 -21.39 -9.50 -17.81
N ALA A 441 -21.92 -9.62 -19.04
CA ALA A 441 -23.04 -8.79 -19.50
C ALA A 441 -24.28 -8.90 -18.60
N GLU A 442 -24.58 -10.10 -18.11
CA GLU A 442 -25.67 -10.37 -17.16
C GLU A 442 -25.50 -9.58 -15.85
N GLY A 443 -24.33 -9.69 -15.20
CA GLY A 443 -24.04 -8.94 -13.99
C GLY A 443 -24.11 -7.43 -14.18
N ARG A 444 -23.60 -6.92 -15.30
CA ARG A 444 -23.72 -5.49 -15.64
C ARG A 444 -25.16 -5.05 -15.82
N ALA A 445 -26.01 -5.89 -16.43
CA ALA A 445 -27.43 -5.59 -16.60
C ALA A 445 -28.12 -5.51 -15.23
N ARG A 446 -27.86 -6.46 -14.33
CA ARG A 446 -28.42 -6.42 -12.97
C ARG A 446 -27.98 -5.19 -12.19
N TRP A 447 -26.68 -4.88 -12.15
CA TRP A 447 -26.19 -3.68 -11.46
C TRP A 447 -26.64 -2.36 -12.09
N SER A 448 -27.09 -2.36 -13.35
CA SER A 448 -27.66 -1.17 -13.98
C SER A 448 -29.07 -0.82 -13.51
N ASP A 449 -29.76 -1.76 -12.86
CA ASP A 449 -31.07 -1.55 -12.25
C ASP A 449 -30.93 -1.36 -10.72
N PRO A 450 -31.17 -0.15 -10.18
CA PRO A 450 -31.15 0.09 -8.74
C PRO A 450 -32.08 -0.81 -7.92
N ALA A 451 -33.17 -1.33 -8.51
CA ALA A 451 -34.08 -2.23 -7.82
C ALA A 451 -33.44 -3.61 -7.54
N GLU A 452 -32.43 -4.01 -8.31
CA GLU A 452 -31.73 -5.30 -8.17
C GLU A 452 -30.61 -5.26 -7.13
N HIS A 453 -30.13 -4.08 -6.71
CA HIS A 453 -28.93 -3.98 -5.86
C HIS A 453 -29.08 -4.72 -4.53
N GLY A 454 -30.24 -4.60 -3.89
CA GLY A 454 -30.56 -5.33 -2.66
C GLY A 454 -30.61 -6.85 -2.89
N ALA A 455 -31.29 -7.28 -3.96
CA ALA A 455 -31.42 -8.68 -4.31
C ALA A 455 -30.07 -9.35 -4.57
N ILE A 456 -29.17 -8.69 -5.31
CA ILE A 456 -27.80 -9.18 -5.56
C ILE A 456 -27.05 -9.46 -4.24
N VAL A 457 -27.15 -8.54 -3.29
CA VAL A 457 -26.48 -8.65 -1.98
C VAL A 457 -27.11 -9.76 -1.14
N GLU A 458 -28.44 -9.81 -1.07
CA GLU A 458 -29.19 -10.82 -0.32
C GLU A 458 -28.95 -12.22 -0.86
N GLU A 459 -28.93 -12.40 -2.19
CA GLU A 459 -28.61 -13.66 -2.85
C GLU A 459 -27.22 -14.17 -2.45
N ALA A 460 -26.20 -13.32 -2.50
CA ALA A 460 -24.84 -13.69 -2.13
C ALA A 460 -24.73 -14.10 -0.65
N ILE A 461 -25.41 -13.38 0.25
CA ILE A 461 -25.45 -13.68 1.68
C ILE A 461 -26.20 -15.01 1.93
N ALA A 462 -27.33 -15.23 1.27
CA ALA A 462 -28.16 -16.42 1.45
C ALA A 462 -27.45 -17.73 1.09
N VAL A 463 -26.44 -17.69 0.21
CA VAL A 463 -25.59 -18.86 -0.10
C VAL A 463 -24.75 -19.27 1.12
N VAL A 464 -24.24 -18.31 1.90
CA VAL A 464 -23.35 -18.57 3.05
C VAL A 464 -24.14 -18.80 4.33
N SER A 465 -25.21 -18.03 4.52
CA SER A 465 -26.08 -18.07 5.69
C SER A 465 -27.53 -18.18 5.24
N PRO A 466 -27.99 -19.37 4.80
CA PRO A 466 -29.35 -19.54 4.31
C PRO A 466 -30.35 -19.18 5.41
N PRO A 467 -31.49 -18.53 5.09
CA PRO A 467 -32.52 -18.26 6.06
C PRO A 467 -32.92 -19.59 6.72
N LYS A 468 -32.96 -19.62 8.06
CA LYS A 468 -33.44 -20.79 8.80
C LYS A 468 -34.80 -21.16 8.18
N LYS A 469 -34.91 -22.36 7.59
CA LYS A 469 -36.21 -22.89 7.17
C LYS A 469 -37.16 -22.68 8.34
N GLN A 470 -38.25 -21.93 8.12
CA GLN A 470 -39.40 -22.09 8.98
C GLN A 470 -39.76 -23.57 8.85
N LEU A 471 -39.52 -24.34 9.92
CA LEU A 471 -40.03 -25.70 10.03
C LEU A 471 -41.51 -25.60 9.71
N THR A 472 -41.92 -26.25 8.61
CA THR A 472 -43.35 -26.39 8.33
C THR A 472 -43.99 -27.11 9.51
N SER A 473 -45.27 -26.86 9.79
CA SER A 473 -46.01 -27.42 10.92
C SER A 473 -46.02 -28.96 11.01
N TYR A 474 -45.46 -29.65 10.02
CA TYR A 474 -45.21 -31.09 10.02
C TYR A 474 -43.91 -31.52 10.73
N GLU A 475 -42.89 -30.66 10.79
CA GLU A 475 -41.58 -31.01 11.39
C GLU A 475 -41.47 -30.60 12.88
N THR A 476 -42.40 -29.78 13.38
CA THR A 476 -42.53 -29.44 14.81
C THR A 476 -43.27 -30.48 15.65
N ALA A 477 -43.82 -31.54 15.05
CA ALA A 477 -44.54 -32.60 15.77
C ALA A 477 -43.64 -33.63 16.50
N ALA A 478 -42.30 -33.52 16.37
CA ALA A 478 -41.37 -34.50 16.95
C ALA A 478 -40.42 -33.95 18.03
N MET A 479 -40.60 -32.71 18.49
CA MET A 479 -39.75 -32.17 19.57
C MET A 479 -40.60 -31.52 20.65
N THR A 480 -40.72 -32.23 21.77
CA THR A 480 -41.27 -31.73 23.03
C THR A 480 -40.41 -30.58 23.58
N PRO A 481 -41.01 -29.62 24.31
CA PRO A 481 -40.41 -28.31 24.53
C PRO A 481 -39.70 -28.22 25.88
N THR A 482 -38.51 -27.62 25.92
CA THR A 482 -38.07 -26.83 27.08
C THR A 482 -37.10 -25.71 26.67
N VAL A 483 -37.55 -24.48 26.95
CA VAL A 483 -36.83 -23.22 27.18
C VAL A 483 -36.31 -22.46 25.95
N PHE A 484 -37.20 -21.60 25.46
CA PHE A 484 -36.95 -20.44 24.61
C PHE A 484 -36.94 -19.21 25.51
N ASP A 485 -35.88 -18.38 25.49
CA ASP A 485 -36.02 -16.94 25.72
C ASP A 485 -34.79 -16.13 25.30
N ARG A 486 -35.09 -14.92 24.76
CA ARG A 486 -34.23 -13.76 24.41
C ARG A 486 -33.63 -13.66 23.01
N VAL A 487 -34.44 -13.15 22.09
CA VAL A 487 -34.04 -12.11 21.12
C VAL A 487 -35.25 -11.20 20.93
N VAL A 488 -35.21 -9.94 21.38
CA VAL A 488 -35.64 -8.70 20.67
C VAL A 488 -35.32 -7.49 21.57
N GLY A 489 -34.63 -6.50 21.00
CA GLY A 489 -34.60 -5.08 21.39
C GLY A 489 -33.62 -4.40 20.43
N HIS A 490 -33.99 -3.59 19.42
CA HIS A 490 -34.85 -2.40 19.37
C HIS A 490 -34.51 -1.37 20.44
N ALA A 491 -33.48 -0.56 20.17
CA ALA A 491 -33.53 0.91 20.08
C ALA A 491 -32.18 1.41 19.54
#